data_AF-A0A376D721-F1
#
_entry.id   AF-A0A376D721-F1
#
_cell.length_a   1.000
_cell.length_b   1.000
_cell.length_c   1.000
_cell.angle_alpha   90.00
_cell.angle_beta   90.00
_cell.angle_gamma   90.00
#
_symmetry.space_group_name_H-M   'P 1'
#
loop_
_entity.id
_entity.type
_entity.pdbx_description
1 polymer ?
#
loop_
_entity_poly.entity_id
_entity_poly.type
_entity_poly.pdbx_seq_one_letter_code
_entity_poly.pdbx_strand_id
1 'polypeptide(L)'
;MRHTPLHRIYRTLNHEIHYLMSFIGGCLEIVSFMFLYKALIGYMTANMIFGIAALAQGRMNFESCYHIAIIVIWMSLAALHPLLVSRYPVRLTSPWQGYALALSLNCLLLLAFMLLGAALARHGQIGHQPTPAVLPLVTLGLVFMYIQNFVIKHGGTRQPTATSVVTTVYVLMVSRLFALCDRQRQRRERLALYHEGRHYLLVITHFFVGAWLTALLSRQLGFYSLLPAWLALLLFTLRIWQRHRRQRGEAQ
;
A
#
# COMPACT_ATOMS: atom_id res chain seq x y z
N MET A 1 26.41 -4.18 -21.07
CA MET A 1 25.17 -4.48 -20.32
C MET A 1 24.28 -5.34 -21.21
N ARG A 2 24.10 -6.63 -20.88
CA ARG A 2 23.38 -7.59 -21.74
C ARG A 2 21.88 -7.22 -21.80
N HIS A 3 21.39 -7.07 -23.03
CA HIS A 3 19.98 -6.88 -23.38
C HIS A 3 19.09 -7.92 -22.71
N THR A 4 18.33 -7.49 -21.70
CA THR A 4 17.25 -8.31 -21.14
C THR A 4 16.06 -8.17 -22.09
N PRO A 5 15.50 -9.27 -22.64
CA PRO A 5 14.39 -9.17 -23.57
C PRO A 5 13.18 -8.49 -22.90
N LEU A 6 12.56 -7.52 -23.58
CA LEU A 6 11.45 -6.69 -23.11
C LEU A 6 10.27 -7.49 -22.53
N HIS A 7 10.08 -8.73 -22.98
CA HIS A 7 9.04 -9.64 -22.46
C HIS A 7 9.29 -10.14 -21.02
N ARG A 8 10.52 -10.00 -20.49
CA ARG A 8 10.87 -10.36 -19.10
C ARG A 8 10.59 -9.25 -18.07
N ILE A 9 10.28 -8.02 -18.50
CA ILE A 9 10.07 -6.87 -17.59
C ILE A 9 8.89 -7.15 -16.63
N TYR A 10 7.81 -7.78 -17.14
CA TYR A 10 6.62 -8.18 -16.38
C TYR A 10 6.81 -9.38 -15.44
N ARG A 11 7.96 -10.04 -15.46
CA ARG A 11 8.31 -11.18 -14.59
C ARG A 11 9.44 -10.84 -13.63
N THR A 12 9.75 -9.57 -13.45
CA THR A 12 10.69 -9.17 -12.41
C THR A 12 9.97 -9.14 -11.08
N LEU A 13 10.64 -9.64 -10.05
CA LEU A 13 10.07 -9.75 -8.71
C LEU A 13 9.67 -8.38 -8.13
N ASN A 14 10.26 -7.31 -8.64
CA ASN A 14 9.90 -5.92 -8.36
C ASN A 14 8.48 -5.56 -8.85
N HIS A 15 8.09 -6.00 -10.05
CA HIS A 15 6.72 -5.79 -10.55
C HIS A 15 5.72 -6.63 -9.77
N GLU A 16 6.10 -7.86 -9.38
CA GLU A 16 5.25 -8.70 -8.52
C GLU A 16 5.01 -8.05 -7.15
N ILE A 17 6.03 -7.40 -6.55
CA ILE A 17 5.86 -6.59 -5.33
C ILE A 17 4.82 -5.49 -5.56
N HIS A 18 4.91 -4.75 -6.66
CA HIS A 18 3.96 -3.67 -6.96
C HIS A 18 2.52 -4.20 -7.05
N TYR A 19 2.30 -5.30 -7.76
CA TYR A 19 0.96 -5.89 -7.92
C TYR A 19 0.41 -6.44 -6.62
N LEU A 20 1.23 -7.15 -5.84
CA LEU A 20 0.83 -7.69 -4.54
C LEU A 20 0.51 -6.55 -3.54
N MET A 21 1.38 -5.55 -3.44
CA MET A 21 1.13 -4.41 -2.56
C MET A 21 -0.11 -3.64 -3.02
N SER A 22 -0.37 -3.54 -4.32
CA SER A 22 -1.59 -2.89 -4.83
C SER A 22 -2.85 -3.67 -4.46
N PHE A 23 -2.81 -5.00 -4.60
CA PHE A 23 -3.89 -5.89 -4.15
C PHE A 23 -4.18 -5.72 -2.66
N ILE A 24 -3.15 -5.78 -1.81
CA ILE A 24 -3.32 -5.61 -0.35
C ILE A 24 -3.80 -4.19 0.00
N GLY A 25 -3.34 -3.18 -0.74
CA GLY A 25 -3.83 -1.80 -0.61
C GLY A 25 -5.34 -1.72 -0.83
N GLY A 26 -5.84 -2.33 -1.91
CA GLY A 26 -7.28 -2.41 -2.19
C GLY A 26 -8.06 -3.13 -1.07
N CYS A 27 -7.52 -4.23 -0.53
CA CYS A 27 -8.13 -4.93 0.60
C CYS A 27 -8.27 -4.02 1.84
N LEU A 28 -7.20 -3.30 2.22
CA LEU A 28 -7.22 -2.43 3.40
C LEU A 28 -8.11 -1.21 3.23
N GLU A 29 -8.14 -0.60 2.04
CA GLU A 29 -9.01 0.55 1.78
C GLU A 29 -10.48 0.18 1.93
N ILE A 30 -10.90 -1.00 1.49
CA ILE A 30 -12.28 -1.47 1.67
C ILE A 30 -12.60 -1.76 3.14
N VAL A 31 -11.71 -2.41 3.88
CA VAL A 31 -11.92 -2.59 5.34
C VAL A 31 -12.01 -1.25 6.04
N SER A 32 -11.20 -0.28 5.64
CA SER A 32 -11.30 1.07 6.20
C SER A 32 -12.59 1.79 5.81
N PHE A 33 -13.05 1.62 4.57
CA PHE A 33 -14.33 2.18 4.11
C PHE A 33 -15.49 1.62 4.93
N MET A 34 -15.49 0.30 5.14
CA MET A 34 -16.61 -0.39 5.80
C MET A 34 -16.60 -0.24 7.32
N PHE A 35 -15.42 -0.24 7.96
CA PHE A 35 -15.32 -0.38 9.42
C PHE A 35 -14.57 0.73 10.13
N LEU A 36 -13.78 1.55 9.41
CA LEU A 36 -12.92 2.57 10.03
C LEU A 36 -13.23 3.97 9.50
N TYR A 37 -14.52 4.27 9.28
CA TYR A 37 -14.97 5.63 8.95
C TYR A 37 -14.20 6.27 7.78
N LYS A 38 -13.77 5.45 6.80
CA LYS A 38 -13.02 5.88 5.61
C LYS A 38 -11.63 6.46 5.90
N ALA A 39 -11.08 6.23 7.10
CA ALA A 39 -9.83 6.82 7.59
C ALA A 39 -8.58 6.53 6.74
N LEU A 40 -8.48 5.35 6.13
CA LEU A 40 -7.30 4.91 5.37
C LEU A 40 -7.46 5.14 3.86
N ILE A 41 -8.59 5.69 3.40
CA ILE A 41 -8.86 5.95 1.98
C ILE A 41 -8.32 7.31 1.59
N GLY A 42 -7.46 7.38 0.57
CA GLY A 42 -6.93 8.66 0.09
C GLY A 42 -6.48 9.57 1.24
N TYR A 43 -5.83 8.94 2.24
CA TYR A 43 -5.84 9.32 3.66
C TYR A 43 -5.22 10.69 3.98
N MET A 44 -4.69 11.41 3.00
CA MET A 44 -4.27 12.80 3.15
C MET A 44 -5.39 13.75 2.73
N THR A 45 -5.81 13.68 1.48
CA THR A 45 -6.78 14.63 0.92
C THR A 45 -8.18 14.43 1.48
N ALA A 46 -8.65 13.18 1.58
CA ALA A 46 -9.99 12.91 2.08
C ALA A 46 -10.12 13.31 3.56
N ASN A 47 -9.18 12.89 4.41
CA ASN A 47 -9.16 13.26 5.82
C ASN A 47 -9.00 14.77 6.03
N MET A 48 -8.24 15.47 5.17
CA MET A 48 -8.10 16.92 5.26
C MET A 48 -9.44 17.62 4.95
N ILE A 49 -10.14 17.19 3.91
CA ILE A 49 -11.45 17.75 3.55
C ILE A 49 -12.47 17.46 4.67
N PHE A 50 -12.51 16.23 5.19
CA PHE A 50 -13.41 15.90 6.32
C PHE A 50 -13.10 16.73 7.56
N GLY A 51 -11.81 16.89 7.91
CA GLY A 51 -11.38 17.72 9.03
C GLY A 51 -11.78 19.19 8.88
N ILE A 52 -11.49 19.80 7.72
CA ILE A 52 -11.83 21.21 7.45
C ILE A 52 -13.34 21.42 7.41
N ALA A 53 -14.10 20.54 6.76
CA ALA A 53 -15.55 20.65 6.67
C ALA A 53 -16.20 20.61 8.07
N ALA A 54 -15.69 19.75 8.96
CA ALA A 54 -16.21 19.64 10.31
C ALA A 54 -15.84 20.85 11.19
N LEU A 55 -14.62 21.41 11.01
CA LEU A 55 -14.23 22.69 11.61
C LEU A 55 -15.13 23.85 11.15
N ALA A 56 -15.40 23.93 9.85
CA ALA A 56 -16.24 24.99 9.27
C ALA A 56 -17.69 24.95 9.77
N GLN A 57 -18.19 23.76 10.13
CA GLN A 57 -19.52 23.58 10.73
C GLN A 57 -19.56 23.89 12.24
N GLY A 58 -18.45 24.34 12.84
CA GLY A 58 -18.36 24.61 14.28
C GLY A 58 -18.43 23.35 15.16
N ARG A 59 -18.30 22.16 14.55
CA ARG A 59 -18.37 20.87 15.27
C ARG A 59 -16.95 20.43 15.64
N MET A 60 -16.48 20.83 16.82
CA MET A 60 -15.25 20.30 17.43
C MET A 60 -15.48 18.93 18.10
N ASN A 61 -16.19 18.03 17.41
CA ASN A 61 -16.45 16.69 17.91
C ASN A 61 -15.24 15.78 17.62
N PHE A 62 -15.17 14.64 18.30
CA PHE A 62 -14.04 13.71 18.15
C PHE A 62 -13.82 13.26 16.69
N GLU A 63 -14.87 13.18 15.87
CA GLU A 63 -14.78 12.86 14.43
C GLU A 63 -13.88 13.84 13.65
N SER A 64 -14.00 15.14 13.91
CA SER A 64 -13.16 16.18 13.30
C SER A 64 -11.70 16.02 13.72
N CYS A 65 -11.48 15.83 15.03
CA CYS A 65 -10.16 15.60 15.60
C CYS A 65 -9.54 14.29 15.10
N TYR A 66 -10.36 13.27 14.86
CA TYR A 66 -9.94 11.96 14.38
C TYR A 66 -9.33 12.04 12.97
N HIS A 67 -10.00 12.71 12.03
CA HIS A 67 -9.48 12.89 10.68
C HIS A 67 -8.21 13.75 10.65
N ILE A 68 -8.14 14.81 11.46
CA ILE A 68 -6.93 15.64 11.60
C ILE A 68 -5.79 14.83 12.24
N ALA A 69 -6.07 14.04 13.28
CA ALA A 69 -5.08 13.20 13.94
C ALA A 69 -4.45 12.19 12.98
N ILE A 70 -5.23 11.59 12.07
CA ILE A 70 -4.71 10.70 11.03
C ILE A 70 -3.64 11.41 10.17
N ILE A 71 -3.89 12.67 9.80
CA ILE A 71 -2.94 13.47 9.01
C ILE A 71 -1.66 13.70 9.81
N VAL A 72 -1.80 14.13 11.06
CA VAL A 72 -0.67 14.40 11.95
C VAL A 72 0.18 13.14 12.15
N ILE A 73 -0.44 12.00 12.48
CA ILE A 73 0.25 10.71 12.64
C ILE A 73 1.03 10.35 11.39
N TRP A 74 0.40 10.46 10.21
CA TRP A 74 1.08 10.15 8.95
C TRP A 74 2.26 11.08 8.68
N MET A 75 2.10 12.40 8.88
CA MET A 75 3.19 13.37 8.72
C MET A 75 4.33 13.07 9.69
N SER A 76 4.03 12.72 10.94
CA SER A 76 5.02 12.30 11.92
C SER A 76 5.77 11.04 11.45
N LEU A 77 5.08 10.02 10.94
CA LEU A 77 5.73 8.82 10.38
C LEU A 77 6.67 9.17 9.21
N ALA A 78 6.19 10.00 8.29
CA ALA A 78 6.95 10.44 7.12
C ALA A 78 8.17 11.30 7.47
N ALA A 79 8.12 12.07 8.56
CA ALA A 79 9.24 12.88 9.04
C ALA A 79 10.23 12.07 9.90
N LEU A 80 9.73 11.24 10.82
CA LEU A 80 10.55 10.48 11.77
C LEU A 80 11.36 9.38 11.07
N HIS A 81 10.79 8.69 10.08
CA HIS A 81 11.49 7.58 9.43
C HIS A 81 12.80 8.02 8.74
N PRO A 82 12.85 9.06 7.88
CA PRO A 82 14.12 9.55 7.33
C PRO A 82 15.12 10.02 8.39
N LEU A 83 14.65 10.62 9.49
CA LEU A 83 15.50 11.04 10.60
C LEU A 83 16.12 9.84 11.33
N LEU A 84 15.35 8.77 11.53
CA LEU A 84 15.87 7.53 12.14
C LEU A 84 16.86 6.83 11.21
N VAL A 85 16.58 6.76 9.91
CA VAL A 85 17.49 6.13 8.94
C VAL A 85 18.82 6.90 8.84
N SER A 86 18.81 8.24 8.94
CA SER A 86 20.03 9.03 8.92
C SER A 86 20.85 8.93 10.21
N ARG A 87 20.19 8.79 11.36
CA ARG A 87 20.83 8.63 12.67
C ARG A 87 21.34 7.20 12.93
N TYR A 88 20.64 6.19 12.42
CA TYR A 88 20.93 4.78 12.65
C TYR A 88 21.08 4.02 11.33
N PRO A 89 22.22 4.19 10.62
CA PRO A 89 22.46 3.49 9.37
C PRO A 89 22.60 1.99 9.62
N VAL A 90 21.64 1.20 9.10
CA VAL A 90 21.68 -0.26 9.18
C VAL A 90 22.52 -0.80 8.03
N ARG A 91 23.54 -1.60 8.35
CA ARG A 91 24.32 -2.33 7.35
C ARG A 91 23.51 -3.54 6.84
N LEU A 92 22.87 -3.37 5.68
CA LEU A 92 22.19 -4.45 4.98
C LEU A 92 23.21 -5.24 4.15
N THR A 93 23.14 -6.57 4.23
CA THR A 93 24.01 -7.47 3.45
C THR A 93 23.55 -7.63 2.01
N SER A 94 22.29 -7.32 1.70
CA SER A 94 21.76 -7.28 0.35
C SER A 94 20.48 -6.43 0.30
N PRO A 95 20.10 -5.87 -0.86
CA PRO A 95 18.83 -5.18 -1.02
C PRO A 95 17.60 -6.07 -0.69
N TRP A 96 17.69 -7.39 -0.93
CA TRP A 96 16.62 -8.33 -0.60
C TRP A 96 16.40 -8.51 0.89
N GLN A 97 17.42 -8.31 1.72
CA GLN A 97 17.28 -8.33 3.16
C GLN A 97 16.37 -7.20 3.64
N GLY A 98 16.52 -6.00 3.07
CA GLY A 98 15.65 -4.85 3.37
C GLY A 98 14.19 -5.13 3.03
N TYR A 99 13.91 -5.68 1.84
CA TYR A 99 12.55 -6.08 1.47
C TYR A 99 11.99 -7.19 2.36
N ALA A 100 12.79 -8.22 2.65
CA ALA A 100 12.35 -9.33 3.47
C ALA A 100 11.92 -8.86 4.87
N LEU A 101 12.71 -7.98 5.48
CA LEU A 101 12.39 -7.38 6.78
C LEU A 101 11.13 -6.52 6.72
N ALA A 102 11.00 -5.64 5.72
CA ALA A 102 9.84 -4.77 5.57
C ALA A 102 8.55 -5.58 5.35
N LEU A 103 8.60 -6.63 4.51
CA LEU A 103 7.46 -7.51 4.25
C LEU A 103 7.11 -8.37 5.47
N SER A 104 8.10 -8.88 6.20
CA SER A 104 7.89 -9.58 7.48
C SER A 104 7.20 -8.68 8.51
N LEU A 105 7.63 -7.42 8.63
CA LEU A 105 6.99 -6.45 9.51
C LEU A 105 5.54 -6.18 9.07
N ASN A 106 5.30 -6.01 7.77
CA ASN A 106 3.94 -5.85 7.24
C ASN A 106 3.05 -7.08 7.49
N CYS A 107 3.58 -8.31 7.41
CA CYS A 107 2.82 -9.51 7.81
C CYS A 107 2.36 -9.44 9.26
N LEU A 108 3.24 -9.04 10.17
CA LEU A 108 2.92 -8.93 11.60
C LEU A 108 1.92 -7.81 11.87
N LEU A 109 2.12 -6.65 11.24
CA LEU A 109 1.21 -5.51 11.37
C LEU A 109 -0.17 -5.82 10.81
N LEU A 110 -0.27 -6.48 9.65
CA LEU A 110 -1.56 -6.87 9.07
C LEU A 110 -2.28 -7.90 9.95
N LEU A 111 -1.55 -8.88 10.51
CA LEU A 111 -2.13 -9.84 11.45
C LEU A 111 -2.64 -9.14 12.72
N ALA A 112 -1.83 -8.26 13.30
CA ALA A 112 -2.22 -7.48 14.47
C ALA A 112 -3.45 -6.61 14.16
N PHE A 113 -3.52 -6.01 12.97
CA PHE A 113 -4.65 -5.19 12.51
C PHE A 113 -5.93 -6.01 12.40
N MET A 114 -5.84 -7.20 11.81
CA MET A 114 -6.95 -8.13 11.71
C MET A 114 -7.47 -8.56 13.09
N LEU A 115 -6.57 -8.98 13.98
CA LEU A 115 -6.92 -9.48 15.30
C LEU A 115 -7.48 -8.37 16.20
N LEU A 116 -6.83 -7.21 16.23
CA LEU A 116 -7.29 -6.06 16.99
C LEU A 116 -8.62 -5.54 16.46
N GLY A 117 -8.78 -5.42 15.14
CA GLY A 117 -10.04 -5.01 14.52
C GLY A 117 -11.19 -5.98 14.81
N ALA A 118 -10.94 -7.29 14.72
CA ALA A 118 -11.92 -8.30 15.11
C ALA A 118 -12.27 -8.22 16.61
N ALA A 119 -11.30 -7.97 17.48
CA ALA A 119 -11.53 -7.80 18.91
C ALA A 119 -12.36 -6.54 19.21
N LEU A 120 -12.03 -5.40 18.62
CA LEU A 120 -12.79 -4.15 18.78
C LEU A 120 -14.23 -4.29 18.27
N ALA A 121 -14.42 -4.97 17.14
CA ALA A 121 -15.75 -5.27 16.61
C ALA A 121 -16.57 -6.15 17.57
N ARG A 122 -15.98 -7.23 18.11
CA ARG A 122 -16.65 -8.14 19.05
C ARG A 122 -17.07 -7.48 20.35
N HIS A 123 -16.29 -6.53 20.86
CA HIS A 123 -16.60 -5.78 22.07
C HIS A 123 -17.48 -4.54 21.82
N GLY A 124 -18.01 -4.35 20.61
CA GLY A 124 -18.89 -3.22 20.27
C GLY A 124 -18.20 -1.86 20.29
N GLN A 125 -16.87 -1.81 20.19
CA GLN A 125 -16.10 -0.56 20.22
C GLN A 125 -16.02 0.12 18.85
N ILE A 126 -16.48 -0.56 17.79
CA ILE A 126 -16.68 -0.01 16.45
C ILE A 126 -18.17 0.28 16.29
N GLY A 127 -18.55 1.54 16.51
CA GLY A 127 -19.93 2.02 16.40
C GLY A 127 -20.18 2.80 15.10
N HIS A 128 -21.16 3.71 15.14
CA HIS A 128 -21.47 4.59 14.01
C HIS A 128 -20.55 5.81 13.91
N GLN A 129 -19.85 6.16 14.99
CA GLN A 129 -18.95 7.30 15.06
C GLN A 129 -17.58 6.87 15.62
N PRO A 130 -16.49 7.51 15.17
CA PRO A 130 -15.16 7.21 15.69
C PRO A 130 -15.10 7.53 17.18
N THR A 131 -14.39 6.68 17.93
CA THR A 131 -14.07 6.87 19.34
C THR A 131 -12.56 6.74 19.54
N PRO A 132 -12.00 7.26 20.65
CA PRO A 132 -10.56 7.13 20.95
C PRO A 132 -10.06 5.68 20.92
N ALA A 133 -10.92 4.71 21.23
CA ALA A 133 -10.58 3.29 21.23
C ALA A 133 -10.16 2.75 19.85
N VAL A 134 -10.60 3.39 18.76
CA VAL A 134 -10.28 2.97 17.38
C VAL A 134 -8.94 3.54 16.90
N LEU A 135 -8.38 4.55 17.58
CA LEU A 135 -7.16 5.23 17.17
C LEU A 135 -5.92 4.31 17.10
N PRO A 136 -5.69 3.38 18.05
CA PRO A 136 -4.58 2.43 17.94
C PRO A 136 -4.67 1.54 16.70
N LEU A 137 -5.88 1.08 16.35
CA LEU A 137 -6.11 0.25 15.17
C LEU A 137 -5.82 1.02 13.87
N VAL A 138 -6.27 2.27 13.80
CA VAL A 138 -6.03 3.14 12.64
C VAL A 138 -4.54 3.47 12.52
N THR A 139 -3.88 3.76 13.63
CA THR A 139 -2.44 4.02 13.67
C THR A 139 -1.65 2.83 13.14
N LEU A 140 -2.02 1.62 13.55
CA LEU A 140 -1.43 0.38 13.04
C LEU A 140 -1.63 0.24 11.52
N GLY A 141 -2.83 0.55 11.02
CA GLY A 141 -3.13 0.61 9.59
C GLY A 141 -2.29 1.65 8.82
N LEU A 142 -2.09 2.84 9.40
CA LEU A 142 -1.25 3.89 8.82
C LEU A 142 0.23 3.46 8.76
N VAL A 143 0.76 2.84 9.81
CA VAL A 143 2.13 2.31 9.82
C VAL A 143 2.30 1.22 8.76
N PHE A 144 1.34 0.30 8.65
CA PHE A 144 1.33 -0.70 7.59
C PHE A 144 1.38 -0.06 6.20
N MET A 145 0.47 0.88 5.92
CA MET A 145 0.39 1.56 4.62
C MET A 145 1.64 2.39 4.33
N TYR A 146 2.26 2.95 5.37
CA TYR A 146 3.53 3.67 5.24
C TYR A 146 4.65 2.74 4.77
N ILE A 147 4.84 1.60 5.44
CA ILE A 147 5.86 0.61 5.06
C ILE A 147 5.56 0.02 3.68
N GLN A 148 4.28 -0.27 3.39
CA GLN A 148 3.85 -0.71 2.06
C GLN A 148 4.24 0.29 0.97
N ASN A 149 3.93 1.57 1.13
CA ASN A 149 4.30 2.60 0.16
C ASN A 149 5.82 2.79 0.06
N PHE A 150 6.54 2.64 1.17
CA PHE A 150 8.00 2.64 1.17
C PHE A 150 8.57 1.48 0.34
N VAL A 151 8.02 0.27 0.49
CA VAL A 151 8.42 -0.93 -0.26
C VAL A 151 8.14 -0.75 -1.76
N ILE A 152 7.00 -0.19 -2.14
CA ILE A 152 6.69 0.10 -3.55
C ILE A 152 7.69 1.13 -4.11
N LYS A 153 7.88 2.26 -3.41
CA LYS A 153 8.77 3.34 -3.87
C LYS A 153 10.22 2.90 -4.04
N HIS A 154 10.71 2.04 -3.14
CA HIS A 154 12.07 1.53 -3.20
C HIS A 154 12.17 0.22 -3.97
N GLY A 155 11.06 -0.31 -4.50
CA GLY A 155 10.90 -1.57 -5.24
C GLY A 155 11.76 -1.76 -6.48
N GLY A 156 12.66 -0.81 -6.81
CA GLY A 156 13.63 -0.95 -7.89
C GLY A 156 13.03 -0.88 -9.30
N THR A 157 11.75 -0.52 -9.45
CA THR A 157 11.20 -0.08 -10.74
C THR A 157 11.37 1.43 -10.86
N ARG A 158 11.61 1.95 -12.07
CA ARG A 158 11.68 3.40 -12.33
C ARG A 158 10.28 4.05 -12.42
N GLN A 159 9.22 3.28 -12.13
CA GLN A 159 7.84 3.68 -12.35
C GLN A 159 7.23 4.09 -11.02
N PRO A 160 6.93 5.39 -10.82
CA PRO A 160 6.32 5.85 -9.58
C PRO A 160 4.94 5.22 -9.45
N THR A 161 4.78 4.39 -8.42
CA THR A 161 3.48 3.85 -8.01
C THR A 161 3.39 4.04 -6.50
N ALA A 162 2.26 4.54 -6.04
CA ALA A 162 1.94 4.65 -4.64
C ALA A 162 0.46 4.35 -4.52
N THR A 163 0.10 3.38 -3.68
CA THR A 163 -1.31 3.03 -3.45
C THR A 163 -2.05 4.17 -2.77
N SER A 164 -1.32 5.06 -2.10
CA SER A 164 -1.84 6.30 -1.52
C SER A 164 -2.27 7.36 -2.52
N VAL A 165 -1.83 7.29 -3.78
CA VAL A 165 -2.12 8.29 -4.82
C VAL A 165 -2.57 7.60 -6.11
N VAL A 166 -3.65 6.81 -6.00
CA VAL A 166 -4.22 6.07 -7.14
C VAL A 166 -4.58 7.01 -8.30
N THR A 167 -4.97 8.26 -8.02
CA THR A 167 -5.25 9.30 -9.03
C THR A 167 -4.07 9.54 -9.97
N THR A 168 -2.84 9.63 -9.44
CA THR A 168 -1.64 9.79 -10.27
C THR A 168 -1.42 8.55 -11.12
N VAL A 169 -1.71 7.35 -10.60
CA VAL A 169 -1.61 6.10 -11.37
C VAL A 169 -2.61 6.06 -12.52
N TYR A 170 -3.85 6.53 -12.32
CA TYR A 170 -4.85 6.67 -13.38
C TYR A 170 -4.41 7.66 -14.46
N VAL A 171 -3.94 8.84 -14.07
CA VAL A 171 -3.48 9.88 -15.01
C VAL A 171 -2.27 9.39 -15.81
N LEU A 172 -1.31 8.73 -15.15
CA LEU A 172 -0.15 8.14 -15.82
C LEU A 172 -0.58 7.01 -16.77
N MET A 173 -1.50 6.14 -16.37
CA MET A 173 -2.03 5.08 -17.24
C MET A 173 -2.62 5.67 -18.52
N VAL A 174 -3.57 6.62 -18.37
CA VAL A 174 -4.27 7.24 -19.49
C VAL A 174 -3.28 7.98 -20.37
N SER A 175 -2.47 8.89 -19.81
CA SER A 175 -1.50 9.67 -20.60
C SER A 175 -0.50 8.79 -21.36
N ARG A 176 -0.04 7.66 -20.78
CA ARG A 176 0.89 6.74 -21.44
C ARG A 176 0.24 5.88 -22.52
N LEU A 177 -1.01 5.42 -22.30
CA LEU A 177 -1.77 4.69 -23.31
C LEU A 177 -2.16 5.59 -24.50
N PHE A 178 -2.56 6.83 -24.25
CA PHE A 178 -2.90 7.78 -25.31
C PHE A 178 -1.68 8.35 -26.03
N ALA A 179 -0.50 8.38 -25.39
CA ALA A 179 0.76 8.71 -26.06
C ALA A 179 1.16 7.73 -27.18
N LEU A 180 0.44 6.62 -27.35
CA LEU A 180 0.60 5.68 -28.48
C LEU A 180 0.00 6.22 -29.78
N CYS A 181 -0.99 7.11 -29.68
CA CYS A 181 -1.63 7.76 -30.83
C CYS A 181 -0.75 8.85 -31.47
N ASP A 182 0.31 9.26 -30.77
CA ASP A 182 1.27 10.26 -31.25
C ASP A 182 2.14 9.67 -32.38
N ARG A 183 1.84 10.08 -33.61
CA ARG A 183 2.53 9.62 -34.82
C ARG A 183 3.97 10.14 -34.93
N GLN A 184 4.39 11.12 -34.13
CA GLN A 184 5.74 11.69 -34.20
C GLN A 184 6.80 10.86 -33.44
N ARG A 185 6.39 9.94 -32.55
CA ARG A 185 7.33 9.17 -31.71
C ARG A 185 7.94 7.97 -32.42
N GLN A 186 9.19 7.64 -32.10
CA GLN A 186 9.85 6.43 -32.60
C GLN A 186 9.16 5.15 -32.10
N ARG A 187 9.16 4.09 -32.92
CA ARG A 187 8.53 2.80 -32.63
C ARG A 187 9.00 2.17 -31.30
N ARG A 188 10.28 2.34 -30.95
CA ARG A 188 10.85 1.84 -29.68
C ARG A 188 10.30 2.58 -28.45
N GLU A 189 10.10 3.89 -28.55
CA GLU A 189 9.53 4.70 -27.47
C GLU A 189 8.05 4.35 -27.25
N ARG A 190 7.29 4.15 -28.34
CA ARG A 190 5.88 3.71 -28.23
C ARG A 190 5.75 2.35 -27.53
N LEU A 191 6.63 1.40 -27.84
CA LEU A 191 6.66 0.11 -27.15
C LEU A 191 6.96 0.27 -25.64
N ALA A 192 7.91 1.13 -25.28
CA ALA A 192 8.22 1.39 -23.87
C ALA A 192 7.03 2.03 -23.13
N LEU A 193 6.35 3.00 -23.74
CA LEU A 193 5.17 3.68 -23.18
C LEU A 193 3.97 2.75 -23.06
N TYR A 194 3.74 1.88 -24.05
CA TYR A 194 2.72 0.83 -23.98
C TYR A 194 3.01 -0.08 -22.79
N HIS A 195 4.27 -0.44 -22.59
CA HIS A 195 4.63 -1.34 -21.51
C HIS A 195 4.41 -0.72 -20.13
N GLU A 196 4.73 0.56 -19.98
CA GLU A 196 4.47 1.38 -18.80
C GLU A 196 2.96 1.55 -18.55
N GLY A 197 2.18 1.90 -19.57
CA GLY A 197 0.72 1.99 -19.48
C GLY A 197 0.07 0.67 -19.05
N ARG A 198 0.52 -0.46 -19.61
CA ARG A 198 0.06 -1.79 -19.20
C ARG A 198 0.45 -2.15 -17.77
N HIS A 199 1.62 -1.71 -17.29
CA HIS A 199 1.99 -1.89 -15.88
C HIS A 199 1.00 -1.17 -14.95
N TYR A 200 0.68 0.10 -15.24
CA TYR A 200 -0.29 0.86 -14.46
C TYR A 200 -1.70 0.25 -14.51
N LEU A 201 -2.13 -0.25 -15.67
CA LEU A 201 -3.39 -0.97 -15.79
C LEU A 201 -3.42 -2.20 -14.87
N LEU A 202 -2.36 -3.03 -14.88
CA LEU A 202 -2.28 -4.20 -14.01
C LEU A 202 -2.27 -3.84 -12.52
N VAL A 203 -1.59 -2.76 -12.14
CA VAL A 203 -1.62 -2.23 -10.76
C VAL A 203 -3.05 -1.89 -10.34
N ILE A 204 -3.81 -1.17 -11.18
CA ILE A 204 -5.21 -0.82 -10.94
C ILE A 204 -6.08 -2.08 -10.87
N THR A 205 -5.89 -3.03 -11.78
CA THR A 205 -6.64 -4.29 -11.77
C THR A 205 -6.42 -5.06 -10.48
N HIS A 206 -5.18 -5.19 -10.01
CA HIS A 206 -4.89 -5.90 -8.75
C HIS A 206 -5.50 -5.18 -7.55
N PHE A 207 -5.41 -3.85 -7.50
CA PHE A 207 -6.08 -3.04 -6.49
C PHE A 207 -7.59 -3.29 -6.49
N PHE A 208 -8.24 -3.24 -7.65
CA PHE A 208 -9.67 -3.46 -7.80
C PHE A 208 -10.08 -4.87 -7.39
N VAL A 209 -9.33 -5.89 -7.81
CA VAL A 209 -9.58 -7.29 -7.43
C VAL A 209 -9.46 -7.47 -5.92
N GLY A 210 -8.46 -6.87 -5.27
CA GLY A 210 -8.31 -6.89 -3.82
C GLY A 210 -9.48 -6.23 -3.09
N ALA A 211 -9.85 -5.02 -3.54
CA ALA A 211 -11.01 -4.31 -3.01
C ALA A 211 -12.31 -5.12 -3.17
N TRP A 212 -12.58 -5.62 -4.37
CA TRP A 212 -13.79 -6.38 -4.67
C TRP A 212 -13.88 -7.69 -3.87
N LEU A 213 -12.80 -8.46 -3.80
CA LEU A 213 -12.73 -9.70 -3.02
C LEU A 213 -13.00 -9.41 -1.53
N THR A 214 -12.33 -8.39 -0.97
CA THR A 214 -12.51 -8.03 0.43
C THR A 214 -13.91 -7.48 0.70
N ALA A 215 -14.54 -6.76 -0.22
CA ALA A 215 -15.91 -6.29 -0.07
C ALA A 215 -16.92 -7.45 0.01
N LEU A 216 -16.73 -8.50 -0.81
CA LEU A 216 -17.55 -9.70 -0.76
C LEU A 216 -17.37 -10.46 0.57
N LEU A 217 -16.13 -10.67 0.99
CA LEU A 217 -15.82 -11.42 2.21
C LEU A 217 -16.16 -10.65 3.50
N SER A 218 -16.05 -9.32 3.50
CA SER A 218 -16.26 -8.47 4.68
C SER A 218 -17.68 -8.57 5.25
N ARG A 219 -18.67 -8.89 4.41
CA ARG A 219 -20.06 -9.08 4.84
C ARG A 219 -20.23 -10.25 5.82
N GLN A 220 -19.42 -11.29 5.69
CA GLN A 220 -19.52 -12.50 6.50
C GLN A 220 -18.40 -12.58 7.55
N LEU A 221 -17.20 -12.14 7.20
CA LEU A 221 -15.99 -12.36 7.99
C LEU A 221 -15.48 -11.10 8.72
N GLY A 222 -16.08 -9.93 8.47
CA GLY A 222 -15.61 -8.66 9.04
C GLY A 222 -14.12 -8.44 8.75
N PHE A 223 -13.31 -8.21 9.79
CA PHE A 223 -11.85 -8.05 9.67
C PHE A 223 -11.10 -9.30 9.21
N TYR A 224 -11.67 -10.51 9.38
CA TYR A 224 -11.05 -11.74 8.87
C TYR A 224 -11.10 -11.87 7.34
N SER A 225 -11.84 -10.99 6.65
CA SER A 225 -11.80 -10.85 5.19
C SER A 225 -10.41 -10.53 4.62
N LEU A 226 -9.49 -10.05 5.46
CA LEU A 226 -8.10 -9.78 5.11
C LEU A 226 -7.21 -11.04 5.15
N LEU A 227 -7.71 -12.19 5.59
CA LEU A 227 -6.94 -13.43 5.65
C LEU A 227 -6.31 -13.82 4.28
N PRO A 228 -7.00 -13.70 3.13
CA PRO A 228 -6.37 -13.97 1.83
C PRO A 228 -5.20 -13.01 1.53
N ALA A 229 -5.35 -11.72 1.88
CA ALA A 229 -4.29 -10.73 1.72
C ALA A 229 -3.09 -11.03 2.61
N TRP A 230 -3.33 -11.45 3.85
CA TRP A 230 -2.30 -11.86 4.79
C TRP A 230 -1.56 -13.13 4.32
N LEU A 231 -2.29 -14.15 3.88
CA LEU A 231 -1.69 -15.38 3.33
C LEU A 231 -0.84 -15.09 2.09
N ALA A 232 -1.35 -14.27 1.16
CA ALA A 232 -0.59 -13.86 -0.02
C ALA A 232 0.70 -13.12 0.36
N LEU A 233 0.62 -12.20 1.32
CA LEU A 233 1.78 -11.48 1.84
C LEU A 233 2.79 -12.41 2.52
N LEU A 234 2.32 -13.37 3.32
CA LEU A 234 3.17 -14.35 4.00
C LEU A 234 3.93 -15.23 3.00
N LEU A 235 3.22 -15.83 2.05
CA LEU A 235 3.83 -16.68 1.03
C LEU A 235 4.85 -15.90 0.20
N PHE A 236 4.53 -14.66 -0.16
CA PHE A 236 5.45 -13.81 -0.89
C PHE A 236 6.68 -13.45 -0.06
N THR A 237 6.50 -13.12 1.22
CA THR A 237 7.60 -12.84 2.16
C THR A 237 8.56 -14.03 2.27
N LEU A 238 8.03 -15.26 2.38
CA LEU A 238 8.83 -16.48 2.40
C LEU A 238 9.63 -16.65 1.11
N ARG A 239 9.03 -16.35 -0.05
CA ARG A 239 9.72 -16.38 -1.35
C ARG A 239 10.87 -15.36 -1.42
N ILE A 240 10.73 -14.18 -0.83
CA ILE A 240 11.81 -13.18 -0.75
C ILE A 240 12.94 -13.65 0.15
N TRP A 241 12.62 -14.25 1.31
CA TRP A 241 13.62 -14.83 2.20
C TRP A 241 14.41 -15.96 1.52
N GLN A 242 13.74 -16.84 0.76
CA GLN A 242 14.42 -17.87 -0.02
C GLN A 242 15.37 -17.28 -1.06
N ARG A 243 14.96 -16.20 -1.74
CA ARG A 243 15.82 -15.52 -2.72
C ARG A 243 17.04 -14.87 -2.08
N HIS A 244 16.86 -14.23 -0.92
CA HIS A 244 17.96 -13.68 -0.14
C HIS A 244 18.97 -14.77 0.28
N ARG A 245 18.48 -15.92 0.77
CA ARG A 245 19.33 -17.06 1.14
C ARG A 245 20.15 -17.60 -0.03
N ARG A 246 19.54 -17.76 -1.21
CA ARG A 246 20.26 -18.21 -2.43
C ARG A 246 21.38 -17.26 -2.83
N GLN A 247 21.13 -15.95 -2.80
CA GLN A 247 22.17 -14.96 -3.12
C GLN A 247 23.31 -14.91 -2.11
N ARG A 248 23.05 -15.22 -0.82
CA ARG A 248 24.12 -15.38 0.16
C ARG A 248 24.94 -16.64 -0.06
N GLY A 249 24.30 -17.74 -0.48
CA GLY A 249 24.97 -19.00 -0.78
C GLY A 249 25.81 -18.98 -2.07
N GLU A 250 25.48 -18.11 -3.04
CA GLU A 250 26.28 -17.88 -4.25
C GLU A 250 27.46 -16.90 -4.03
N ALA A 251 27.48 -16.21 -2.88
CA ALA A 251 28.52 -15.23 -2.53
C ALA A 251 29.57 -15.78 -1.53
N GLN A 252 29.47 -17.07 -1.19
CA GLN A 252 30.45 -17.85 -0.41
C GLN A 252 31.15 -18.83 -1.35
#